data_AF-A0A0N8H5T6-F1
#
_entry.id   AF-A0A0N8H5T6-F1
#
_cell.length_a   1.000
_cell.length_b   1.000
_cell.length_c   1.000
_cell.angle_alpha   90.00
_cell.angle_beta   90.00
_cell.angle_gamma   90.00
#
_symmetry.space_group_name_H-M   'P 1'
#
loop_
_entity.id
_entity.type
_entity.pdbx_description
1 polymer ?
#
loop_
_entity_poly.entity_id
_entity_poly.type
_entity_poly.pdbx_seq_one_letter_code
_entity_poly.pdbx_strand_id
1 'polypeptide(L)'
;MALDRIVSMALRAAELAFAAIVAGVTGQYLHRSNASSWDLGRFIYTEVVAAISILFALIWLIPFSGTFIHWPTDIFISILWWVSFGLLVDLIGTGCGGIFDWNNVAPRGDQCGKFKADIAFAFLSALLWLVSALVGFFWVQKRERRVARADAAYSRRHRWYRSRV
;
A
#
# COMPACT_ATOMS: atom_id res chain seq x y z
N MET A 1 6.24 21.11 -5.69
CA MET A 1 4.97 21.61 -5.09
C MET A 1 3.71 21.17 -5.86
N ALA A 2 3.75 20.94 -7.17
CA ALA A 2 2.66 20.29 -7.93
C ALA A 2 3.02 18.84 -8.33
N LEU A 3 4.22 18.62 -8.86
CA LEU A 3 4.72 17.29 -9.26
C LEU A 3 4.62 16.26 -8.12
N ASP A 4 5.01 16.65 -6.91
CA ASP A 4 4.97 15.78 -5.72
C ASP A 4 3.55 15.33 -5.35
N ARG A 5 2.55 16.21 -5.57
CA ARG A 5 1.14 15.87 -5.35
C ARG A 5 0.62 14.95 -6.45
N ILE A 6 0.99 15.20 -7.70
CA ILE A 6 0.59 14.37 -8.84
C ILE A 6 1.17 12.96 -8.71
N VAL A 7 2.45 12.84 -8.36
CA VAL A 7 3.10 11.54 -8.14
C VAL A 7 2.46 10.80 -6.97
N SER A 8 2.17 11.50 -5.86
CA SER A 8 1.46 10.90 -4.73
C SER A 8 0.03 10.44 -5.11
N MET A 9 -0.72 11.27 -5.83
CA MET A 9 -2.06 10.92 -6.32
C MET A 9 -2.04 9.73 -7.28
N ALA A 10 -1.06 9.67 -8.18
CA ALA A 10 -0.88 8.55 -9.10
C ALA A 10 -0.53 7.26 -8.36
N LEU A 11 0.35 7.31 -7.36
CA LEU A 11 0.67 6.17 -6.50
C LEU A 11 -0.58 5.66 -5.77
N ARG A 12 -1.40 6.55 -5.21
CA ARG A 12 -2.67 6.17 -4.55
C ARG A 12 -3.69 5.56 -5.50
N ALA A 13 -3.80 6.11 -6.71
CA ALA A 13 -4.67 5.53 -7.72
C ALA A 13 -4.21 4.12 -8.14
N ALA A 14 -2.89 3.91 -8.23
CA ALA A 14 -2.32 2.60 -8.52
C ALA A 14 -2.58 1.60 -7.37
N GLU A 15 -2.32 2.00 -6.11
CA GLU A 15 -2.63 1.20 -4.91
C GLU A 15 -4.10 0.78 -4.87
N LEU A 16 -5.02 1.73 -5.14
CA LEU A 16 -6.46 1.48 -5.22
C LEU A 16 -6.81 0.48 -6.33
N ALA A 17 -6.24 0.66 -7.53
CA ALA A 17 -6.50 -0.22 -8.65
C ALA A 17 -6.05 -1.65 -8.38
N PHE A 18 -4.85 -1.85 -7.84
CA PHE A 18 -4.34 -3.18 -7.52
C PHE A 18 -5.12 -3.85 -6.38
N ALA A 19 -5.44 -3.11 -5.32
CA ALA A 19 -6.26 -3.64 -4.24
C ALA A 19 -7.67 -4.03 -4.72
N ALA A 20 -8.28 -3.24 -5.60
CA ALA A 20 -9.59 -3.55 -6.19
C ALA A 20 -9.55 -4.77 -7.11
N ILE A 21 -8.47 -4.96 -7.88
CA ILE A 21 -8.29 -6.16 -8.70
C ILE A 21 -8.22 -7.40 -7.81
N VAL A 22 -7.39 -7.39 -6.76
CA VAL A 22 -7.27 -8.52 -5.83
C VAL A 22 -8.62 -8.81 -5.19
N ALA A 23 -9.29 -7.82 -4.59
CA ALA A 23 -10.61 -7.99 -3.97
C ALA A 23 -11.66 -8.58 -4.94
N GLY A 24 -11.64 -8.14 -6.20
CA GLY A 24 -12.55 -8.67 -7.22
C GLY A 24 -12.30 -10.14 -7.54
N VAL A 25 -11.03 -10.55 -7.66
CA VAL A 25 -10.66 -11.93 -7.99
C VAL A 25 -10.89 -12.85 -6.78
N THR A 26 -10.45 -12.44 -5.58
CA THR A 26 -10.63 -13.21 -4.33
C THR A 26 -12.10 -13.30 -3.95
N GLY A 27 -12.86 -12.20 -4.04
CA GLY A 27 -14.29 -12.19 -3.76
C GLY A 27 -15.09 -13.08 -4.72
N GLN A 28 -14.76 -13.09 -6.02
CA GLN A 28 -15.42 -13.99 -6.97
C GLN A 28 -15.08 -15.46 -6.69
N TYR A 29 -13.85 -15.75 -6.26
CA TYR A 29 -13.47 -17.11 -5.85
C TYR A 29 -14.26 -17.56 -4.62
N LEU A 30 -14.32 -16.71 -3.58
CA LEU A 30 -15.01 -16.98 -2.33
C LEU A 30 -16.52 -17.23 -2.53
N HIS A 31 -17.14 -16.47 -3.44
CA HIS A 31 -18.56 -16.64 -3.76
C HIS A 31 -18.87 -17.95 -4.50
N ARG A 32 -17.93 -18.48 -5.29
CA ARG A 32 -18.11 -19.72 -6.07
C ARG A 32 -17.69 -20.97 -5.30
N SER A 33 -16.80 -20.83 -4.32
CA SER A 33 -16.34 -21.93 -3.49
C SER A 33 -17.39 -22.30 -2.44
N ASN A 34 -17.74 -23.58 -2.37
CA ASN A 34 -18.65 -24.13 -1.36
C ASN A 34 -17.89 -24.81 -0.19
N ALA A 35 -16.63 -24.43 -0.01
CA ALA A 35 -15.72 -25.01 0.98
C ALA A 35 -15.91 -24.38 2.36
N SER A 36 -15.41 -25.05 3.39
CA SER A 36 -15.54 -24.57 4.77
C SER A 36 -14.77 -23.27 4.98
N SER A 37 -15.27 -22.39 5.85
CA SER A 37 -14.61 -21.11 6.17
C SER A 37 -13.19 -21.30 6.73
N TRP A 38 -12.88 -22.47 7.28
CA TRP A 38 -11.57 -22.79 7.81
C TRP A 38 -10.53 -23.00 6.70
N ASP A 39 -10.91 -23.70 5.63
CA ASP A 39 -10.05 -23.94 4.47
C ASP A 39 -9.81 -22.64 3.66
N LEU A 40 -10.78 -21.71 3.72
CA LEU A 40 -10.74 -20.42 3.02
C LEU A 40 -10.15 -19.28 3.83
N GLY A 41 -9.71 -19.52 5.07
CA GLY A 41 -9.24 -18.47 5.98
C GLY A 41 -8.14 -17.57 5.38
N ARG A 42 -7.28 -18.13 4.52
CA ARG A 42 -6.23 -17.40 3.81
C ARG A 42 -6.79 -16.38 2.80
N PHE A 43 -7.82 -16.76 2.04
CA PHE A 43 -8.49 -15.86 1.09
C PHE A 43 -9.34 -14.79 1.80
N ILE A 44 -9.94 -15.15 2.94
CA ILE A 44 -10.69 -14.18 3.76
C ILE A 44 -9.74 -13.12 4.31
N TYR A 45 -8.56 -13.52 4.80
CA TYR A 45 -7.53 -12.56 5.23
C TYR A 45 -7.15 -11.58 4.11
N THR A 46 -6.90 -12.09 2.90
CA THR A 46 -6.47 -11.27 1.77
C THR A 46 -7.57 -10.32 1.31
N GLU A 47 -8.83 -10.76 1.33
CA GLU A 47 -9.99 -9.92 1.03
C GLU A 47 -10.12 -8.77 2.04
N VAL A 48 -9.97 -9.06 3.33
CA VAL A 48 -10.03 -8.02 4.39
C VAL A 48 -8.91 -7.00 4.23
N VAL A 49 -7.68 -7.46 3.95
CA VAL A 49 -6.54 -6.57 3.69
C VAL A 49 -6.80 -5.71 2.44
N ALA A 50 -7.40 -6.28 1.39
CA ALA A 50 -7.75 -5.54 0.18
C ALA A 50 -8.83 -4.48 0.46
N ALA A 51 -9.89 -4.82 1.19
CA ALA A 51 -10.96 -3.89 1.56
C ALA A 51 -10.44 -2.72 2.42
N ILE A 52 -9.61 -3.00 3.41
CA ILE A 52 -8.97 -1.98 4.26
C ILE A 52 -8.08 -1.07 3.41
N SER A 53 -7.30 -1.64 2.49
CA SER A 53 -6.43 -0.88 1.59
C SER A 53 -7.23 0.05 0.66
N ILE A 54 -8.34 -0.43 0.10
CA ILE A 54 -9.24 0.37 -0.74
C ILE A 54 -9.81 1.56 0.04
N LEU A 55 -10.32 1.30 1.25
CA LEU A 55 -10.89 2.34 2.13
C LEU A 55 -9.85 3.42 2.41
N PHE A 56 -8.65 3.00 2.78
CA PHE A 56 -7.57 3.92 3.09
C PHE A 56 -7.06 4.69 1.86
N ALA A 57 -6.89 4.03 0.72
CA ALA A 57 -6.53 4.69 -0.53
C ALA A 57 -7.58 5.74 -0.96
N LEU A 58 -8.88 5.45 -0.79
CA LEU A 58 -9.97 6.40 -1.05
C LEU A 58 -9.95 7.59 -0.09
N ILE A 59 -9.79 7.36 1.22
CA ILE A 59 -9.69 8.43 2.21
C ILE A 59 -8.51 9.37 1.90
N TRP A 60 -7.38 8.80 1.50
CA TRP A 60 -6.17 9.56 1.18
C TRP A 60 -6.17 10.22 -0.21
N LEU A 61 -7.04 9.78 -1.13
CA LEU A 61 -7.26 10.43 -2.42
C LEU A 61 -7.93 11.81 -2.25
N ILE A 62 -8.77 11.97 -1.22
CA ILE A 62 -9.45 13.24 -0.95
C ILE A 62 -8.43 14.23 -0.36
N PRO A 63 -8.29 15.44 -0.92
CA PRO A 63 -7.27 16.42 -0.51
C PRO A 63 -7.48 17.02 0.90
N PHE A 64 -8.37 16.45 1.71
CA PHE A 64 -8.67 16.89 3.08
C PHE A 64 -7.65 16.43 4.14
N SER A 65 -6.72 15.53 3.80
CA SER A 65 -5.82 14.92 4.77
C SER A 65 -4.46 15.63 4.92
N GLY A 66 -4.42 16.97 4.76
CA GLY A 66 -3.20 17.79 4.77
C GLY A 66 -2.40 17.81 6.08
N THR A 67 -2.90 17.19 7.15
CA THR A 67 -2.30 17.20 8.49
C THR A 67 -1.95 15.79 9.01
N PHE A 68 -2.48 14.72 8.40
CA PHE A 68 -2.20 13.37 8.89
C PHE A 68 -0.84 12.87 8.39
N ILE A 69 -0.10 12.25 9.29
CA ILE A 69 1.18 11.61 9.02
C ILE A 69 0.85 10.25 8.38
N HIS A 70 0.83 10.15 7.05
CA HIS A 70 0.35 8.96 6.32
C HIS A 70 1.35 7.79 6.29
N TRP A 71 2.64 8.08 6.47
CA TRP A 71 3.71 7.09 6.31
C TRP A 71 3.62 5.85 7.23
N PRO A 72 3.17 5.92 8.51
CA PRO A 72 3.09 4.74 9.37
C PRO A 72 1.99 3.78 8.91
N THR A 73 0.85 4.33 8.49
CA THR A 73 -0.25 3.50 7.99
C THR A 73 0.15 2.81 6.70
N ASP A 74 0.87 3.51 5.81
CA ASP A 74 1.37 2.91 4.58
C ASP A 74 2.32 1.73 4.85
N ILE A 75 3.22 1.84 5.83
CA ILE A 75 4.10 0.74 6.25
C ILE A 75 3.28 -0.43 6.78
N PHE A 76 2.30 -0.15 7.64
CA PHE A 76 1.45 -1.19 8.22
C PHE A 76 0.69 -1.96 7.13
N ILE A 77 0.08 -1.25 6.18
CA ILE A 77 -0.62 -1.87 5.05
C ILE A 77 0.35 -2.65 4.16
N SER A 78 1.56 -2.13 3.90
CA SER A 78 2.60 -2.86 3.17
C SER A 78 2.93 -4.21 3.84
N ILE A 79 3.09 -4.23 5.17
CA ILE A 79 3.33 -5.48 5.92
C ILE A 79 2.17 -6.46 5.76
N LEU A 80 0.92 -6.00 5.84
CA LEU A 80 -0.25 -6.87 5.62
C LEU A 80 -0.24 -7.47 4.21
N TRP A 81 0.13 -6.71 3.18
CA TRP A 81 0.25 -7.22 1.82
C TRP A 81 1.40 -8.22 1.66
N TRP A 82 2.52 -8.04 2.35
CA TRP A 82 3.59 -9.04 2.40
C TRP A 82 3.13 -10.35 3.05
N VAL A 83 2.35 -10.27 4.12
CA VAL A 83 1.75 -11.46 4.77
C VAL A 83 0.76 -12.13 3.82
N SER A 84 -0.12 -11.36 3.19
CA SER A 84 -1.05 -11.85 2.15
C SER A 84 -0.30 -12.60 1.06
N PHE A 85 0.74 -12.00 0.48
CA PHE A 85 1.59 -12.63 -0.52
C PHE A 85 2.14 -13.98 -0.05
N GLY A 86 2.71 -14.03 1.17
CA GLY A 86 3.22 -15.28 1.74
C GLY A 86 2.14 -16.36 1.90
N LEU A 87 0.93 -15.98 2.35
CA LEU A 87 -0.19 -16.91 2.51
C LEU A 87 -0.70 -17.46 1.17
N LEU A 88 -0.76 -16.64 0.12
CA LEU A 88 -1.14 -17.11 -1.21
C LEU A 88 -0.09 -18.07 -1.79
N VAL A 89 1.20 -17.72 -1.66
CA VAL A 89 2.30 -18.57 -2.16
C VAL A 89 2.31 -19.93 -1.45
N ASP A 90 2.15 -19.95 -0.12
CA ASP A 90 2.10 -21.19 0.65
C ASP A 90 0.88 -22.06 0.27
N LEU A 91 -0.25 -21.44 -0.08
CA LEU A 91 -1.44 -22.17 -0.50
C LEU A 91 -1.29 -22.82 -1.87
N ILE A 92 -0.67 -22.10 -2.82
CA ILE A 92 -0.57 -22.54 -4.21
C ILE A 92 0.58 -23.53 -4.40
N GLY A 93 1.66 -23.40 -3.61
CA GLY A 93 2.81 -24.28 -3.63
C GLY A 93 3.34 -24.52 -5.05
N THR A 94 3.59 -25.78 -5.41
CA THR A 94 3.98 -26.20 -6.77
C THR A 94 2.80 -26.70 -7.62
N GLY A 95 1.57 -26.72 -7.09
CA GLY A 95 0.41 -27.34 -7.74
C GLY A 95 -0.04 -26.63 -9.02
N CYS A 96 0.47 -25.42 -9.26
CA CYS A 96 0.06 -24.53 -10.34
C CYS A 96 1.24 -24.03 -11.20
N GLY A 97 2.38 -24.72 -11.11
CA GLY A 97 3.65 -24.32 -11.75
C GLY A 97 4.49 -23.40 -10.86
N GLY A 98 5.62 -22.93 -11.38
CA GLY A 98 6.53 -22.07 -10.64
C GLY A 98 5.90 -20.73 -10.26
N ILE A 99 6.25 -20.20 -9.08
CA ILE A 99 5.78 -18.91 -8.54
C ILE A 99 6.07 -17.74 -9.50
N PHE A 100 7.13 -17.86 -10.31
CA PHE A 100 7.54 -16.89 -11.32
C PHE A 100 7.30 -17.35 -12.77
N ASP A 101 6.47 -18.36 -12.98
CA ASP A 101 6.07 -18.76 -14.33
C ASP A 101 4.86 -17.92 -14.78
N TRP A 102 5.16 -16.84 -15.49
CA TRP A 102 4.20 -15.85 -15.98
C TRP A 102 3.44 -16.29 -17.25
N ASN A 103 3.66 -17.52 -17.71
CA ASN A 103 2.83 -18.07 -18.77
C ASN A 103 1.39 -18.20 -18.26
N ASN A 104 0.45 -17.52 -18.94
CA ASN A 104 -0.99 -17.56 -18.69
C ASN A 104 -1.50 -16.81 -17.42
N VAL A 105 -0.88 -15.68 -17.06
CA VAL A 105 -1.41 -14.77 -16.01
C VAL A 105 -2.61 -13.99 -16.56
N ALA A 106 -3.81 -14.52 -16.32
CA ALA A 106 -5.05 -13.93 -16.81
C ALA A 106 -6.10 -13.81 -15.67
N PRO A 107 -6.55 -12.59 -15.30
CA PRO A 107 -7.59 -12.37 -14.29
C PRO A 107 -8.95 -13.03 -14.64
N ARG A 108 -9.16 -13.33 -15.92
CA ARG A 108 -10.38 -13.97 -16.45
C ARG A 108 -10.16 -15.40 -16.97
N GLY A 109 -8.95 -15.94 -16.85
CA GLY A 109 -8.59 -17.27 -17.35
C GLY A 109 -8.89 -18.41 -16.38
N ASP A 110 -8.12 -19.49 -16.49
CA ASP A 110 -8.18 -20.68 -15.63
C ASP A 110 -7.97 -20.31 -14.14
N GLN A 111 -8.46 -21.15 -13.22
CA GLN A 111 -8.30 -20.89 -11.78
C GLN A 111 -6.84 -20.69 -11.37
N CYS A 112 -5.94 -21.45 -11.99
CA CYS A 112 -4.51 -21.32 -11.78
C CYS A 112 -3.95 -19.95 -12.19
N GLY A 113 -4.40 -19.42 -13.34
CA GLY A 113 -4.00 -18.11 -13.84
C GLY A 113 -4.53 -16.96 -12.97
N LYS A 114 -5.72 -17.12 -12.37
CA LYS A 114 -6.29 -16.15 -11.41
C LYS A 114 -5.48 -16.06 -10.13
N PHE A 115 -5.13 -17.22 -9.56
CA PHE A 115 -4.30 -17.28 -8.36
C PHE A 115 -2.89 -16.72 -8.57
N LYS A 116 -2.29 -16.97 -9.75
CA LYS A 116 -1.02 -16.31 -10.13
C LYS A 116 -1.17 -14.80 -10.26
N ALA A 117 -2.27 -14.32 -10.84
CA ALA A 117 -2.55 -12.90 -10.94
C ALA A 117 -2.68 -12.27 -9.53
N ASP A 118 -3.40 -12.91 -8.61
CA ASP A 118 -3.54 -12.42 -7.24
C ASP A 118 -2.19 -12.33 -6.50
N ILE A 119 -1.34 -13.35 -6.64
CA ILE A 119 0.02 -13.31 -6.06
C ILE A 119 0.79 -12.11 -6.62
N ALA A 120 0.78 -11.91 -7.93
CA ALA A 120 1.52 -10.84 -8.59
C ALA A 120 1.02 -9.45 -8.16
N PHE A 121 -0.30 -9.25 -8.13
CA PHE A 121 -0.89 -7.97 -7.73
C PHE A 121 -0.76 -7.72 -6.23
N ALA A 122 -0.80 -8.75 -5.38
CA ALA A 122 -0.50 -8.62 -3.96
C ALA A 122 0.95 -8.16 -3.72
N PHE A 123 1.91 -8.71 -4.46
CA PHE A 123 3.31 -8.29 -4.41
C PHE A 123 3.50 -6.84 -4.87
N LEU A 124 2.90 -6.46 -6.01
CA LEU A 124 2.97 -5.09 -6.52
C LEU A 124 2.33 -4.09 -5.55
N SER A 125 1.20 -4.46 -4.95
CA SER A 125 0.55 -3.66 -3.91
C SER A 125 1.48 -3.48 -2.71
N ALA A 126 2.09 -4.55 -2.19
CA ALA A 126 3.04 -4.47 -1.09
C ALA A 126 4.18 -3.47 -1.36
N LEU A 127 4.72 -3.50 -2.57
CA LEU A 127 5.80 -2.60 -3.00
C LEU A 127 5.31 -1.16 -3.15
N LEU A 128 4.13 -0.93 -3.70
CA LEU A 128 3.60 0.43 -3.88
C LEU A 128 3.32 1.12 -2.55
N TRP A 129 2.67 0.42 -1.62
CA TRP A 129 2.46 0.92 -0.26
C TRP A 129 3.80 1.22 0.44
N LEU A 130 4.84 0.40 0.23
CA LEU A 130 6.18 0.67 0.75
C LEU A 130 6.82 1.92 0.12
N VAL A 131 6.71 2.07 -1.20
CA VAL A 131 7.23 3.26 -1.90
C VAL A 131 6.49 4.52 -1.43
N SER A 132 5.17 4.47 -1.27
CA SER A 132 4.39 5.58 -0.71
C SER A 132 4.84 5.92 0.71
N ALA A 133 5.06 4.92 1.56
CA ALA A 133 5.59 5.13 2.91
C ALA A 133 6.94 5.83 2.90
N LEU A 134 7.88 5.36 2.07
CA LEU A 134 9.23 5.96 1.97
C LEU A 134 9.15 7.39 1.49
N VAL A 135 8.36 7.66 0.43
CA VAL A 135 8.14 9.01 -0.08
C VAL A 135 7.58 9.88 1.05
N GLY A 136 6.50 9.46 1.72
CA GLY A 136 5.89 10.17 2.85
C GLY A 136 6.90 10.48 3.97
N PHE A 137 7.71 9.50 4.35
CA PHE A 137 8.77 9.65 5.35
C PHE A 137 9.82 10.70 4.96
N PHE A 138 10.33 10.64 3.73
CA PHE A 138 11.29 11.63 3.23
C PHE A 138 10.72 13.05 3.20
N TRP A 139 9.44 13.21 2.89
CA TRP A 139 8.76 14.52 2.92
C TRP A 139 8.62 15.07 4.34
N VAL A 140 8.22 14.24 5.30
CA VAL A 140 8.12 14.63 6.71
C VAL A 140 9.48 15.05 7.25
N GLN A 141 10.52 14.24 7.06
CA GLN A 141 11.88 14.60 7.49
C GLN A 141 12.37 15.91 6.86
N LYS A 142 12.09 16.14 5.57
CA LYS A 142 12.47 17.38 4.89
C LYS A 142 11.72 18.59 5.45
N ARG A 143 10.45 18.43 5.85
CA ARG A 143 9.64 19.48 6.49
C ARG A 143 10.15 19.80 7.89
N GLU A 144 10.39 18.78 8.72
CA GLU A 144 10.93 18.94 10.07
C GLU A 144 12.30 19.64 10.06
N ARG A 145 13.21 19.22 9.15
CA ARG A 145 14.52 19.88 8.99
C ARG A 145 14.40 21.35 8.58
N ARG A 146 13.38 21.71 7.78
CA ARG A 146 13.13 23.11 7.40
C ARG A 146 12.60 23.92 8.58
N VAL A 147 11.68 23.37 9.37
CA VAL A 147 11.14 24.01 10.58
C VAL A 147 12.25 24.22 11.61
N ALA A 148 13.04 23.20 11.91
CA ALA A 148 14.17 23.31 12.85
C ALA A 148 15.20 24.37 12.43
N ARG A 149 15.48 24.50 11.12
CA ARG A 149 16.35 25.57 10.60
C ARG A 149 15.73 26.96 10.74
N ALA A 150 14.44 27.09 10.52
CA ALA A 150 13.71 28.36 10.70
C ALA A 150 13.69 28.77 12.17
N ASP A 151 13.42 27.83 13.09
CA ASP A 151 13.43 28.07 14.53
C ASP A 151 14.82 28.45 15.04
N ALA A 152 15.87 27.80 14.53
CA ALA A 152 17.25 28.16 14.84
C ALA A 152 17.62 29.56 14.34
N ALA A 153 17.16 29.96 13.15
CA ALA A 153 17.36 31.29 12.61
C ALA A 153 16.61 32.36 13.41
N TYR A 154 15.34 32.09 13.78
CA TYR A 154 14.54 32.96 14.65
C TYR A 154 15.20 33.15 16.02
N SER A 155 15.58 32.05 16.67
CA SER A 155 16.27 32.05 17.96
C SER A 155 17.58 32.84 17.93
N ARG A 156 18.36 32.72 16.85
CA ARG A 156 19.63 33.44 16.68
C ARG A 156 19.39 34.95 16.52
N ARG A 157 18.36 35.34 15.76
CA ARG A 157 18.00 36.76 15.54
C ARG A 157 17.54 37.43 16.84
N HIS A 158 16.73 36.75 17.64
CA HIS A 158 16.24 37.29 18.92
C HIS A 158 17.38 37.47 19.95
N ARG A 159 18.38 36.58 19.94
CA ARG A 159 19.55 36.67 20.84
C ARG A 159 20.44 37.87 20.51
N TRP A 160 20.60 38.22 19.23
CA TRP A 160 21.35 39.40 18.78
C TRP A 160 20.70 40.74 19.13
N TYR A 161 19.37 40.80 19.16
CA TYR A 161 18.65 42.03 19.53
C TYR A 161 18.81 42.36 21.03
N ARG A 162 18.90 41.32 21.87
CA ARG A 162 19.00 41.46 23.33
C ARG A 162 20.38 41.86 23.83
N SER A 163 21.43 41.73 23.03
CA SER A 163 22.81 42.10 23.40
C SER A 163 23.18 43.54 23.03
N ARG A 164 22.23 44.32 22.49
CA ARG A 164 22.41 45.72 22.09
C ARG A 164 21.61 46.70 22.95
N VAL A 165 21.05 46.23 24.06
CA VAL A 165 20.33 47.04 25.06
C VAL A 165 21.15 47.08 26.34
#